data_AF-A0A9Q8PDB4-F1
#
_entry.id   AF-A0A9Q8PDB4-F1
#
_cell.length_a   1.000
_cell.length_b   1.000
_cell.length_c   1.000
_cell.angle_alpha   90.00
_cell.angle_beta   90.00
_cell.angle_gamma   90.00
#
_symmetry.space_group_name_H-M   'P 1'
#
loop_
_entity.id
_entity.type
_entity.pdbx_description
1 polymer ?
#
loop_
_entity_poly.entity_id
_entity_poly.type
_entity_poly.pdbx_seq_one_letter_code
_entity_poly.pdbx_strand_id
1 'polypeptide(L)'
;MDTMIYTPTNAAEAKQFTGPGSLSYGNVPPSQLTPPSENGSQTQKPGAPNGQQQQQGVVTPAATPATAQANTGVSGIVPTLQNIVATVNLDCRLDLKTIALHARNAEYNPKRFAAVIMRIREPKTTALIFASGKMVVTGAKSEDDSKLASRKYARIIQKLGFNAKFTDFKIQNIVGSCDIKFPIRLEGLASRHHMFSSYEPELFPGLIYRMMKPKIVLLIFVSGKIVLTGAKVREEIYQAFELIYPVLSDFRKT
;
A
#
# COMPACT_ATOMS: atom_id res chain seq x y z
N MET A 1 28.13 -28.63 -10.90
CA MET A 1 26.99 -29.56 -11.06
C MET A 1 25.82 -28.91 -10.36
N ASP A 2 25.12 -28.07 -11.13
CA ASP A 2 24.09 -27.14 -10.65
C ASP A 2 22.86 -27.88 -10.10
N THR A 3 22.59 -27.66 -8.82
CA THR A 3 21.33 -28.00 -8.18
C THR A 3 20.25 -27.04 -8.69
N MET A 4 19.46 -27.50 -9.66
CA MET A 4 18.24 -26.83 -10.10
C MET A 4 17.30 -26.62 -8.90
N ILE A 5 17.08 -25.35 -8.53
CA ILE A 5 16.02 -24.94 -7.61
C ILE A 5 14.71 -25.00 -8.39
N TYR A 6 13.99 -26.11 -8.25
CA TYR A 6 12.68 -26.31 -8.86
C TYR A 6 11.64 -25.44 -8.13
N THR A 7 11.20 -24.35 -8.77
CA THR A 7 10.09 -23.54 -8.28
C THR A 7 8.76 -24.19 -8.64
N PRO A 8 7.82 -24.36 -7.70
CA PRO A 8 6.55 -25.04 -7.96
C PRO A 8 5.71 -24.26 -8.97
N THR A 9 5.15 -24.96 -9.95
CA THR A 9 4.41 -24.35 -11.08
C THR A 9 2.89 -24.40 -10.88
N ASN A 10 2.41 -25.06 -9.83
CA ASN A 10 0.99 -25.12 -9.50
C ASN A 10 0.72 -25.10 -7.97
N ALA A 11 -0.55 -24.84 -7.63
CA ALA A 11 -0.99 -24.66 -6.24
C ALA A 11 -0.96 -25.94 -5.39
N ALA A 12 -0.88 -27.13 -6.01
CA ALA A 12 -0.74 -28.40 -5.29
C ALA A 12 0.72 -28.61 -4.85
N GLU A 13 1.69 -28.29 -5.72
CA GLU A 13 3.14 -28.38 -5.42
C GLU A 13 3.57 -27.39 -4.32
N ALA A 14 2.99 -26.18 -4.30
CA ALA A 14 3.28 -25.19 -3.26
C ALA A 14 2.87 -25.66 -1.84
N LYS A 15 1.82 -26.49 -1.73
CA LYS A 15 1.36 -27.02 -0.43
C LYS A 15 2.30 -28.08 0.15
N GLN A 16 2.98 -28.86 -0.70
CA GLN A 16 4.00 -29.82 -0.25
C GLN A 16 5.27 -29.12 0.23
N PHE A 17 5.63 -27.98 -0.36
CA PHE A 17 6.83 -27.21 0.03
C PHE A 17 6.74 -26.62 1.46
N THR A 18 5.52 -26.34 1.94
CA THR A 18 5.27 -25.73 3.26
C THR A 18 4.74 -26.71 4.30
N GLY A 19 4.77 -28.01 4.02
CA GLY A 19 4.26 -29.05 4.92
C GLY A 19 5.19 -29.33 6.11
N PRO A 20 4.69 -29.97 7.19
CA PRO A 20 5.44 -30.21 8.44
C PRO A 20 6.68 -31.15 8.33
N GLY A 21 7.02 -31.62 7.13
CA GLY A 21 8.23 -32.41 6.84
C GLY A 21 9.21 -31.73 5.87
N SER A 22 9.06 -30.43 5.60
CA SER A 22 9.92 -29.69 4.68
C SER A 22 11.25 -29.29 5.32
N LEU A 23 12.36 -29.63 4.66
CA LEU A 23 13.76 -29.38 5.07
C LEU A 23 14.16 -27.89 5.19
N SER A 24 13.23 -26.96 4.98
CA SER A 24 13.46 -25.50 5.12
C SER A 24 13.07 -24.95 6.49
N TYR A 25 12.62 -25.80 7.42
CA TYR A 25 12.21 -25.42 8.76
C TYR A 25 13.29 -25.79 9.79
N GLY A 26 14.17 -24.84 10.13
CA GLY A 26 15.01 -24.94 11.32
C GLY A 26 16.44 -24.42 11.16
N ASN A 27 16.70 -23.18 11.61
CA ASN A 27 17.83 -22.84 12.48
C ASN A 27 17.87 -21.34 12.79
N VAL A 28 17.24 -20.93 13.89
CA VAL A 28 17.68 -19.75 14.65
C VAL A 28 17.46 -20.07 16.15
N PRO A 29 18.51 -20.09 16.99
CA PRO A 29 18.37 -20.43 18.42
C PRO A 29 17.70 -19.31 19.25
N PRO A 30 17.11 -19.63 20.42
CA PRO A 30 16.18 -18.77 21.16
C PRO A 30 16.84 -17.85 22.22
N SER A 31 18.10 -17.43 22.04
CA SER A 31 18.88 -16.78 23.11
C SER A 31 18.95 -15.26 23.07
N GLN A 32 18.20 -14.55 22.21
CA GLN A 32 18.28 -13.08 22.09
C GLN A 32 16.93 -12.37 22.20
N LEU A 33 16.06 -12.85 23.09
CA LEU A 33 14.89 -12.11 23.56
C LEU A 33 15.07 -11.77 25.03
N THR A 34 15.42 -10.53 25.36
CA THR A 34 14.73 -9.71 26.39
C THR A 34 15.28 -8.26 26.47
N PRO A 35 14.44 -7.27 26.86
CA PRO A 35 14.75 -5.83 26.91
C PRO A 35 15.10 -5.36 28.34
N PRO A 36 15.50 -4.08 28.52
CA PRO A 36 15.08 -3.36 29.73
C PRO A 36 14.52 -1.96 29.46
N SER A 37 13.53 -1.60 30.29
CA SER A 37 12.83 -0.30 30.38
C SER A 37 13.48 0.68 31.37
N GLU A 38 13.20 1.97 31.14
CA GLU A 38 13.02 3.15 32.05
C GLU A 38 13.68 3.23 33.44
N ASN A 39 14.36 4.36 33.78
CA ASN A 39 13.79 5.51 34.53
C ASN A 39 14.82 6.57 35.00
N GLY A 40 14.36 7.83 35.12
CA GLY A 40 14.84 8.93 36.01
C GLY A 40 16.11 9.70 35.62
N SER A 41 16.37 10.98 35.91
CA SER A 41 15.61 12.16 36.39
C SER A 41 16.66 13.29 36.63
N GLN A 42 16.22 14.56 36.59
CA GLN A 42 16.81 15.76 37.26
C GLN A 42 17.89 16.66 36.61
N THR A 43 17.45 17.90 36.29
CA THR A 43 17.96 19.25 36.64
C THR A 43 19.42 19.69 36.39
N GLN A 44 19.63 20.80 35.66
CA GLN A 44 20.07 22.12 36.19
C GLN A 44 20.33 23.17 35.06
N LYS A 45 19.86 24.41 35.31
CA LYS A 45 20.34 25.72 34.77
C LYS A 45 21.19 26.39 35.92
N PRO A 46 21.88 27.54 35.78
CA PRO A 46 21.81 28.61 34.76
C PRO A 46 23.17 29.24 34.32
N GLY A 47 23.14 30.18 33.36
CA GLY A 47 24.24 31.12 33.12
C GLY A 47 23.99 32.07 31.94
N ALA A 48 23.71 33.34 32.24
CA ALA A 48 23.79 34.52 31.37
C ALA A 48 24.67 35.55 32.13
N PRO A 49 25.30 36.59 31.52
CA PRO A 49 24.55 37.66 30.85
C PRO A 49 25.25 38.48 29.71
N ASN A 50 24.39 39.21 29.01
CA ASN A 50 24.49 40.61 28.55
C ASN A 50 25.24 41.07 27.26
N GLY A 51 24.50 41.93 26.53
CA GLY A 51 24.95 42.93 25.55
C GLY A 51 24.03 42.99 24.32
N GLN A 52 22.85 43.65 24.35
CA GLN A 52 22.58 45.02 23.81
C GLN A 52 23.13 45.24 22.37
N GLN A 53 22.37 45.61 21.32
CA GLN A 53 21.49 46.78 21.17
C GLN A 53 20.74 46.76 19.81
N GLN A 54 19.55 47.39 19.78
CA GLN A 54 18.90 48.19 18.68
C GLN A 54 18.57 47.56 17.31
N GLN A 55 17.58 47.99 16.51
CA GLN A 55 16.31 48.74 16.62
C GLN A 55 15.71 48.75 15.19
N GLN A 56 14.38 48.92 15.08
CA GLN A 56 13.62 49.43 13.91
C GLN A 56 13.29 48.52 12.71
N GLY A 57 12.02 48.61 12.28
CA GLY A 57 11.67 48.62 10.86
C GLY A 57 10.58 47.65 10.42
N VAL A 58 9.35 48.15 10.43
CA VAL A 58 8.13 47.63 9.77
C VAL A 58 8.39 47.18 8.32
N VAL A 59 7.90 46.01 7.90
CA VAL A 59 7.04 45.80 6.70
C VAL A 59 6.58 44.34 6.56
N THR A 60 5.28 44.18 6.38
CA THR A 60 4.61 42.97 5.88
C THR A 60 5.02 42.69 4.43
N PRO A 61 5.14 41.42 4.03
CA PRO A 61 4.43 41.00 2.83
C PRO A 61 3.67 39.70 3.11
N ALA A 62 2.34 39.77 3.09
CA ALA A 62 1.56 39.42 1.91
C ALA A 62 1.67 37.92 1.60
N ALA A 63 0.64 37.21 2.04
CA ALA A 63 0.36 35.84 1.66
C ALA A 63 0.24 35.74 0.14
N THR A 64 1.14 34.99 -0.49
CA THR A 64 0.95 34.52 -1.86
C THR A 64 0.06 33.28 -1.81
N PRO A 65 -1.11 33.28 -2.48
CA PRO A 65 -1.90 32.07 -2.62
C PRO A 65 -1.25 31.14 -3.64
N ALA A 66 -1.26 29.85 -3.29
CA ALA A 66 -1.18 28.67 -4.13
C ALA A 66 -0.86 28.84 -5.63
N THR A 67 0.26 28.22 -6.03
CA THR A 67 0.21 27.25 -7.12
C THR A 67 1.10 26.08 -6.72
N ALA A 68 0.48 25.01 -6.22
CA ALA A 68 1.09 23.69 -6.28
C ALA A 68 1.30 23.40 -7.76
N GLN A 69 2.53 23.57 -8.25
CA GLN A 69 2.92 23.12 -9.57
C GLN A 69 2.74 21.60 -9.57
N ALA A 70 1.63 21.15 -10.14
CA ALA A 70 1.50 19.78 -10.58
C ALA A 70 2.68 19.55 -11.52
N ASN A 71 3.56 18.64 -11.12
CA ASN A 71 4.70 18.20 -11.90
C ASN A 71 4.13 17.56 -13.17
N THR A 72 3.90 18.36 -14.22
CA THR A 72 3.44 17.88 -15.52
C THR A 72 4.62 17.16 -16.14
N GLY A 73 4.70 15.86 -15.86
CA GLY A 73 5.66 14.96 -16.46
C GLY A 73 5.61 15.02 -17.98
N VAL A 74 6.63 14.45 -18.62
CA VAL A 74 6.91 14.51 -20.06
C VAL A 74 5.75 13.98 -20.90
N SER A 75 4.91 13.15 -20.29
CA SER A 75 3.72 12.53 -20.86
C SER A 75 2.48 13.45 -20.94
N GLY A 76 2.39 14.51 -20.11
CA GLY A 76 1.19 15.31 -19.93
C GLY A 76 -0.01 14.55 -19.34
N ILE A 77 0.15 13.28 -18.96
CA ILE A 77 -0.90 12.40 -18.46
C ILE A 77 -0.60 12.07 -17.01
N VAL A 78 -1.58 12.30 -16.12
CA VAL A 78 -1.42 12.03 -14.69
C VAL A 78 -2.19 10.75 -14.33
N PRO A 79 -1.52 9.69 -13.82
CA PRO A 79 -2.19 8.53 -13.28
C PRO A 79 -3.17 8.88 -12.16
N THR A 80 -4.32 8.22 -12.17
CA THR A 80 -5.37 8.39 -11.16
C THR A 80 -5.28 7.25 -10.15
N LEU A 81 -5.35 7.56 -8.86
CA LEU A 81 -5.40 6.53 -7.82
C LEU A 81 -6.79 5.90 -7.80
N GLN A 82 -6.84 4.58 -7.88
CA GLN A 82 -8.08 3.81 -7.97
C GLN A 82 -8.41 3.08 -6.67
N ASN A 83 -7.38 2.61 -5.96
CA ASN A 83 -7.57 1.86 -4.73
C ASN A 83 -6.33 1.94 -3.83
N ILE A 84 -6.57 2.04 -2.53
CA ILE A 84 -5.54 2.03 -1.49
C ILE A 84 -5.90 0.95 -0.47
N VAL A 85 -4.88 0.18 -0.13
CA VAL A 85 -4.92 -0.86 0.90
C VAL A 85 -4.06 -0.38 2.06
N ALA A 86 -4.65 -0.29 3.24
CA ALA A 86 -3.96 0.05 4.46
C ALA A 86 -4.16 -1.02 5.53
N THR A 87 -3.22 -1.10 6.46
CA THR A 87 -3.34 -1.88 7.68
C THR A 87 -3.26 -0.96 8.89
N VAL A 88 -3.92 -1.35 9.95
CA VAL A 88 -3.83 -0.70 11.26
C VAL A 88 -3.93 -1.77 12.34
N ASN A 89 -3.30 -1.51 13.47
CA ASN A 89 -3.41 -2.34 14.66
C ASN A 89 -4.36 -1.67 15.67
N LEU A 90 -5.32 -2.44 16.17
CA LEU A 90 -6.25 -2.01 17.22
C LEU A 90 -5.72 -2.27 18.63
N ASP A 91 -4.60 -2.98 18.77
CA ASP A 91 -3.89 -3.24 20.03
C ASP A 91 -4.76 -3.88 21.13
N CYS A 92 -5.75 -4.69 20.72
CA CYS A 92 -6.58 -5.45 21.64
C CYS A 92 -7.12 -6.72 20.97
N ARG A 93 -7.45 -7.73 21.79
CA ARG A 93 -8.13 -8.93 21.32
C ARG A 93 -9.61 -8.63 21.12
N LEU A 94 -10.15 -9.14 20.02
CA LEU A 94 -11.52 -8.87 19.59
C LEU A 94 -12.30 -10.17 19.49
N ASP A 95 -13.47 -10.20 20.12
CA ASP A 95 -14.46 -11.25 19.85
C ASP A 95 -15.27 -10.91 18.59
N LEU A 96 -14.92 -11.60 17.52
CA LEU A 96 -15.50 -11.41 16.19
C LEU A 96 -17.00 -11.74 16.15
N LYS A 97 -17.48 -12.66 17.00
CA LYS A 97 -18.91 -13.01 17.07
C LYS A 97 -19.71 -11.85 17.64
N THR A 98 -19.25 -11.29 18.76
CA THR A 98 -19.86 -10.10 19.37
C THR A 98 -19.86 -8.91 18.41
N ILE A 99 -18.76 -8.67 17.67
CA ILE A 99 -18.71 -7.61 16.67
C ILE A 99 -19.76 -7.84 15.58
N ALA A 100 -19.83 -9.03 15.00
CA ALA A 100 -20.77 -9.34 13.93
C ALA A 100 -22.24 -9.24 14.35
N LEU A 101 -22.54 -9.58 15.62
CA LEU A 101 -23.90 -9.51 16.15
C LEU A 101 -24.39 -8.06 16.36
N HIS A 102 -23.51 -7.17 16.80
CA HIS A 102 -23.87 -5.80 17.19
C HIS A 102 -23.56 -4.75 16.12
N ALA A 103 -22.59 -5.01 15.24
CA ALA A 103 -22.22 -4.09 14.19
C ALA A 103 -23.19 -4.17 13.01
N ARG A 104 -23.67 -3.01 12.56
CA ARG A 104 -24.45 -2.90 11.32
C ARG A 104 -23.53 -3.14 10.12
N ASN A 105 -24.01 -3.84 9.10
CA ASN A 105 -23.26 -4.14 7.87
C ASN A 105 -21.91 -4.85 8.14
N ALA A 106 -21.91 -5.79 9.08
CA ALA A 106 -20.80 -6.69 9.36
C ALA A 106 -21.19 -8.13 9.01
N GLU A 107 -20.33 -8.83 8.30
CA GLU A 107 -20.49 -10.23 7.90
C GLU A 107 -19.38 -11.06 8.54
N TYR A 108 -19.73 -12.19 9.15
CA TYR A 108 -18.75 -13.10 9.73
C TYR A 108 -19.15 -14.56 9.50
N ASN A 109 -18.28 -15.29 8.80
CA ASN A 109 -18.42 -16.73 8.60
C ASN A 109 -17.04 -17.39 8.79
N PRO A 110 -16.73 -17.90 10.00
CA PRO A 110 -15.40 -18.46 10.31
C PRO A 110 -15.03 -19.68 9.47
N LYS A 111 -16.02 -20.43 8.93
CA LYS A 111 -15.75 -21.55 8.01
C LYS A 111 -15.24 -21.08 6.65
N ARG A 112 -15.64 -19.88 6.24
CA ARG A 112 -15.22 -19.27 4.96
C ARG A 112 -13.98 -18.41 5.13
N PHE A 113 -13.93 -17.58 6.17
CA PHE A 113 -12.85 -16.62 6.39
C PHE A 113 -12.76 -16.21 7.87
N ALA A 114 -11.54 -16.15 8.40
CA ALA A 114 -11.27 -15.95 9.82
C ALA A 114 -11.39 -14.48 10.31
N ALA A 115 -11.93 -13.57 9.51
CA ALA A 115 -12.07 -12.16 9.83
C ALA A 115 -13.51 -11.68 9.62
N VAL A 116 -13.91 -10.66 10.38
CA VAL A 116 -15.17 -9.94 10.17
C VAL A 116 -14.98 -8.98 9.00
N ILE A 117 -15.93 -9.00 8.07
CA ILE A 117 -15.98 -8.07 6.94
C ILE A 117 -16.96 -6.97 7.31
N MET A 118 -16.49 -5.73 7.44
CA MET A 118 -17.32 -4.58 7.81
C MET A 118 -17.27 -3.50 6.72
N ARG A 119 -18.42 -2.94 6.35
CA ARG A 119 -18.51 -1.95 5.26
C ARG A 119 -19.11 -0.63 5.75
N ILE A 120 -18.51 0.48 5.31
CA ILE A 120 -19.05 1.83 5.52
C ILE A 120 -19.23 2.53 4.18
N ARG A 121 -20.18 3.47 4.11
CA ARG A 121 -20.50 4.19 2.87
C ARG A 121 -19.59 5.39 2.61
N GLU A 122 -19.07 6.03 3.66
CA GLU A 122 -18.32 7.27 3.53
C GLU A 122 -17.10 7.32 4.48
N PRO A 123 -15.87 7.29 3.96
CA PRO A 123 -15.51 6.90 2.58
C PRO A 123 -16.02 5.49 2.25
N LYS A 124 -16.34 5.19 0.98
CA LYS A 124 -16.85 3.86 0.59
C LYS A 124 -15.73 2.83 0.69
N THR A 125 -15.64 2.13 1.82
CA THR A 125 -14.54 1.21 2.12
C THR A 125 -15.05 -0.10 2.72
N THR A 126 -14.16 -1.10 2.73
CA THR A 126 -14.36 -2.37 3.42
C THR A 126 -13.19 -2.61 4.37
N ALA A 127 -13.48 -3.01 5.60
CA ALA A 127 -12.49 -3.44 6.58
C ALA A 127 -12.59 -4.95 6.80
N LEU A 128 -11.42 -5.58 6.94
CA LEU A 128 -11.26 -6.96 7.40
C LEU A 128 -10.66 -6.89 8.80
N ILE A 129 -11.41 -7.31 9.81
CA ILE A 129 -11.02 -7.22 11.22
C ILE A 129 -10.73 -8.62 11.75
N PHE A 130 -9.52 -8.83 12.24
CA PHE A 130 -9.05 -10.11 12.76
C PHE A 130 -9.15 -10.14 14.29
N ALA A 131 -9.31 -11.34 14.87
CA ALA A 131 -9.39 -11.53 16.32
C ALA A 131 -8.12 -11.06 17.07
N SER A 132 -7.00 -10.91 16.35
CA SER A 132 -5.75 -10.37 16.86
C SER A 132 -5.75 -8.85 17.07
N GLY A 133 -6.78 -8.14 16.61
CA GLY A 133 -6.80 -6.67 16.59
C GLY A 133 -6.18 -6.07 15.32
N LYS A 134 -5.56 -6.87 14.46
CA LYS A 134 -5.15 -6.39 13.13
C LYS A 134 -6.38 -6.09 12.28
N MET A 135 -6.34 -4.98 11.55
CA MET A 135 -7.39 -4.56 10.63
C MET A 135 -6.78 -4.16 9.29
N VAL A 136 -7.38 -4.64 8.21
CA VAL A 136 -7.03 -4.26 6.82
C VAL A 136 -8.18 -3.43 6.27
N VAL A 137 -7.89 -2.28 5.66
CA VAL A 137 -8.89 -1.40 5.06
C VAL A 137 -8.60 -1.24 3.57
N THR A 138 -9.63 -1.41 2.73
CA THR A 138 -9.55 -1.32 1.27
C THR A 138 -10.70 -0.52 0.66
N GLY A 139 -10.51 -0.04 -0.57
CA GLY A 139 -11.53 0.66 -1.36
C GLY A 139 -11.41 2.19 -1.34
N ALA A 140 -10.52 2.75 -0.53
CA ALA A 140 -10.29 4.19 -0.50
C ALA A 140 -9.53 4.65 -1.77
N LYS A 141 -9.82 5.86 -2.24
CA LYS A 141 -9.17 6.47 -3.41
C LYS A 141 -8.03 7.44 -3.07
N SER A 142 -7.92 7.81 -1.80
CA SER A 142 -6.84 8.64 -1.28
C SER A 142 -6.32 8.10 0.06
N GLU A 143 -5.07 8.42 0.39
CA GLU A 143 -4.40 7.99 1.61
C GLU A 143 -5.09 8.61 2.83
N ASP A 144 -5.56 9.85 2.69
CA ASP A 144 -6.33 10.57 3.70
C ASP A 144 -7.68 9.89 3.94
N ASP A 145 -8.41 9.52 2.88
CA ASP A 145 -9.65 8.74 3.01
C ASP A 145 -9.41 7.37 3.64
N SER A 146 -8.31 6.71 3.28
CA SER A 146 -7.93 5.42 3.87
C SER A 146 -7.68 5.54 5.37
N LYS A 147 -6.97 6.60 5.79
CA LYS A 147 -6.71 6.92 7.19
C LYS A 147 -7.99 7.29 7.93
N LEU A 148 -8.85 8.12 7.32
CA LEU A 148 -10.14 8.52 7.87
C LEU A 148 -11.07 7.30 8.06
N ALA A 149 -11.19 6.45 7.04
CA ALA A 149 -11.98 5.22 7.10
C ALA A 149 -11.45 4.29 8.20
N SER A 150 -10.14 4.09 8.27
CA SER A 150 -9.50 3.28 9.32
C SER A 150 -9.81 3.79 10.74
N ARG A 151 -9.80 5.13 10.93
CA ARG A 151 -10.21 5.75 12.21
C ARG A 151 -11.70 5.56 12.50
N LYS A 152 -12.57 5.66 11.49
CA LYS A 152 -14.02 5.40 11.63
C LYS A 152 -14.28 3.96 12.07
N TYR A 153 -13.59 2.98 11.48
CA TYR A 153 -13.68 1.58 11.90
C TYR A 153 -13.21 1.38 13.34
N ALA A 154 -12.03 1.91 13.70
CA ALA A 154 -11.54 1.84 15.08
C ALA A 154 -12.56 2.45 16.07
N ARG A 155 -13.20 3.57 15.70
CA ARG A 155 -14.23 4.20 16.53
C ARG A 155 -15.50 3.36 16.66
N ILE A 156 -15.91 2.65 15.62
CA ILE A 156 -17.04 1.70 15.69
C ILE A 156 -16.72 0.60 16.70
N ILE A 157 -15.52 0.02 16.63
CA ILE A 157 -15.08 -1.02 17.57
C ILE A 157 -15.02 -0.51 19.01
N GLN A 158 -14.55 0.72 19.22
CA GLN A 158 -14.60 1.37 20.55
C GLN A 158 -16.04 1.50 21.08
N LYS A 159 -16.99 1.89 20.23
CA LYS A 159 -18.40 2.04 20.61
C LYS A 159 -19.08 0.71 20.94
N LEU A 160 -18.53 -0.41 20.49
CA LEU A 160 -18.99 -1.76 20.85
C LEU A 160 -18.42 -2.26 22.18
N GLY A 161 -17.63 -1.45 22.88
CA GLY A 161 -17.08 -1.76 24.20
C GLY A 161 -15.67 -2.34 24.21
N PHE A 162 -15.00 -2.43 23.06
CA PHE A 162 -13.61 -2.90 22.99
C PHE A 162 -12.64 -1.73 23.21
N ASN A 163 -11.56 -1.96 23.96
CA ASN A 163 -10.48 -0.98 24.17
C ASN A 163 -9.54 -0.88 22.94
N ALA A 164 -10.11 -0.55 21.77
CA ALA A 164 -9.36 -0.43 20.53
C ALA A 164 -8.56 0.88 20.48
N LYS A 165 -7.29 0.78 20.13
CA LYS A 165 -6.40 1.92 19.85
C LYS A 165 -6.21 2.08 18.34
N PHE A 166 -5.58 3.17 17.93
CA PHE A 166 -5.22 3.39 16.52
C PHE A 166 -3.70 3.44 16.44
N THR A 167 -3.06 2.29 16.23
CA THR A 167 -1.60 2.16 16.18
C THR A 167 -1.16 1.53 14.86
N ASP A 168 0.11 1.73 14.49
CA ASP A 168 0.73 1.09 13.31
C ASP A 168 -0.03 1.26 11.99
N PHE A 169 -0.67 2.41 11.77
CA PHE A 169 -1.28 2.70 10.48
C PHE A 169 -0.21 2.76 9.38
N LYS A 170 -0.35 1.89 8.37
CA LYS A 170 0.58 1.79 7.24
C LYS A 170 -0.17 1.54 5.94
N ILE A 171 0.20 2.26 4.89
CA ILE A 171 -0.21 1.94 3.53
C ILE A 171 0.58 0.70 3.08
N GLN A 172 -0.15 -0.31 2.60
CA GLN A 172 0.41 -1.57 2.14
C GLN A 172 0.49 -1.64 0.62
N ASN A 173 -0.50 -1.08 -0.06
CA ASN A 173 -0.55 -1.06 -1.52
C ASN A 173 -1.36 0.13 -2.03
N ILE A 174 -0.91 0.70 -3.14
CA ILE A 174 -1.59 1.72 -3.92
C ILE A 174 -1.75 1.18 -5.34
N VAL A 175 -2.96 1.30 -5.87
CA VAL A 175 -3.30 0.94 -7.25
C VAL A 175 -3.63 2.22 -8.00
N GLY A 176 -2.88 2.48 -9.06
CA GLY A 176 -3.14 3.57 -10.00
C GLY A 176 -3.63 3.05 -11.34
N SER A 177 -4.28 3.91 -12.11
CA SER A 177 -4.59 3.66 -13.51
C SER A 177 -4.44 4.91 -14.35
N CYS A 178 -4.05 4.72 -15.61
CA CYS A 178 -4.01 5.77 -16.62
C CYS A 178 -4.42 5.22 -17.97
N ASP A 179 -4.65 6.13 -18.91
CA ASP A 179 -4.98 5.82 -20.30
C ASP A 179 -4.13 6.72 -21.18
N ILE A 180 -3.23 6.12 -21.96
CA ILE A 180 -2.28 6.86 -22.82
C ILE A 180 -2.92 7.30 -24.15
N LYS A 181 -4.19 6.95 -24.40
CA LYS A 181 -5.00 7.43 -25.54
C LYS A 181 -4.52 6.98 -26.92
N PHE A 182 -3.68 5.95 -27.01
CA PHE A 182 -3.34 5.29 -28.25
C PHE A 182 -3.16 3.77 -28.08
N PRO A 183 -3.47 2.97 -29.11
CA PRO A 183 -3.30 1.52 -29.04
C PRO A 183 -1.82 1.10 -29.10
N ILE A 184 -1.49 0.00 -28.43
CA ILE A 184 -0.12 -0.50 -28.27
C ILE A 184 0.05 -1.88 -28.92
N ARG A 185 1.18 -2.11 -29.60
CA ARG A 185 1.60 -3.41 -30.12
C ARG A 185 2.27 -4.24 -29.03
N LEU A 186 1.47 -4.97 -28.25
CA LEU A 186 1.94 -5.75 -27.11
C LEU A 186 2.91 -6.87 -27.49
N GLU A 187 2.75 -7.47 -28.67
CA GLU A 187 3.64 -8.54 -29.16
C GLU A 187 5.07 -8.03 -29.32
N GLY A 188 5.22 -6.82 -29.89
CA GLY A 188 6.53 -6.18 -30.05
C GLY A 188 7.14 -5.79 -28.71
N LEU A 189 6.32 -5.26 -27.79
CA LEU A 189 6.76 -4.92 -26.44
C LEU A 189 7.22 -6.17 -25.66
N ALA A 190 6.43 -7.25 -25.71
CA ALA A 190 6.75 -8.51 -25.05
C ALA A 190 8.05 -9.12 -25.60
N SER A 191 8.25 -9.08 -26.93
CA SER A 191 9.46 -9.58 -27.56
C SER A 191 10.71 -8.77 -27.15
N ARG A 192 10.65 -7.43 -27.24
CA ARG A 192 11.81 -6.58 -26.93
C ARG A 192 12.12 -6.49 -25.43
N HIS A 193 11.09 -6.54 -24.58
CA HIS A 193 11.22 -6.47 -23.12
C HIS A 193 10.91 -7.82 -22.46
N HIS A 194 11.28 -8.95 -23.08
CA HIS A 194 10.92 -10.30 -22.62
C HIS A 194 11.38 -10.61 -21.19
N MET A 195 12.48 -10.01 -20.73
CA MET A 195 13.00 -10.19 -19.37
C MET A 195 12.08 -9.60 -18.28
N PHE A 196 11.29 -8.59 -18.63
CA PHE A 196 10.41 -7.88 -17.70
C PHE A 196 8.93 -8.12 -18.00
N SER A 197 8.62 -8.69 -19.16
CA SER A 197 7.26 -8.80 -19.69
C SER A 197 6.79 -10.25 -19.73
N SER A 198 5.54 -10.47 -19.39
CA SER A 198 4.84 -11.73 -19.62
C SER A 198 3.54 -11.41 -20.34
N TYR A 199 3.36 -11.97 -21.53
CA TYR A 199 2.18 -11.75 -22.37
C TYR A 199 1.71 -13.06 -22.97
N GLU A 200 0.61 -13.57 -22.41
CA GLU A 200 -0.04 -14.83 -22.82
C GLU A 200 -1.52 -14.52 -23.05
N PRO A 201 -1.91 -14.03 -24.25
CA PRO A 201 -3.25 -13.48 -24.50
C PRO A 201 -4.38 -14.49 -24.25
N GLU A 202 -4.09 -15.78 -24.40
CA GLU A 202 -5.02 -16.89 -24.11
C GLU A 202 -5.33 -17.02 -22.61
N LEU A 203 -4.39 -16.64 -21.74
CA LEU A 203 -4.55 -16.68 -20.28
C LEU A 203 -5.01 -15.35 -19.71
N PHE A 204 -4.48 -14.24 -20.24
CA PHE A 204 -4.81 -12.89 -19.78
C PHE A 204 -4.65 -11.87 -20.91
N PRO A 205 -5.65 -11.01 -21.18
CA PRO A 205 -5.66 -10.11 -22.34
C PRO A 205 -4.68 -8.92 -22.25
N GLY A 206 -4.01 -8.72 -21.12
CA GLY A 206 -3.03 -7.64 -20.93
C GLY A 206 -1.60 -8.16 -20.81
N LEU A 207 -0.62 -7.32 -21.13
CA LEU A 207 0.79 -7.59 -20.85
C LEU A 207 1.11 -7.26 -19.39
N ILE A 208 1.75 -8.19 -18.69
CA ILE A 208 2.24 -7.98 -17.32
C ILE A 208 3.69 -7.50 -17.42
N TYR A 209 3.95 -6.26 -17.05
CA TYR A 209 5.30 -5.67 -17.02
C TYR A 209 5.78 -5.51 -15.59
N ARG A 210 6.91 -6.13 -15.25
CA ARG A 210 7.53 -6.09 -13.92
C ARG A 210 8.68 -5.11 -13.93
N MET A 211 8.40 -3.88 -13.47
CA MET A 211 9.42 -2.86 -13.32
C MET A 211 10.25 -3.14 -12.05
N MET A 212 11.58 -3.10 -12.18
CA MET A 212 12.49 -3.39 -11.06
C MET A 212 12.70 -2.17 -10.14
N LYS A 213 12.74 -0.96 -10.71
CA LYS A 213 12.94 0.30 -9.99
C LYS A 213 12.07 1.42 -10.59
N PRO A 214 11.08 1.95 -9.84
CA PRO A 214 10.55 1.42 -8.58
C PRO A 214 9.97 0.00 -8.79
N LYS A 215 9.87 -0.79 -7.70
CA LYS A 215 9.36 -2.17 -7.78
C LYS A 215 7.83 -2.17 -7.97
N ILE A 216 7.39 -2.07 -9.22
CA ILE A 216 5.98 -1.89 -9.61
C ILE A 216 5.61 -2.93 -10.67
N VAL A 217 4.38 -3.40 -10.61
CA VAL A 217 3.79 -4.24 -11.66
C VAL A 217 2.79 -3.39 -12.43
N LEU A 218 2.94 -3.39 -13.76
CA LEU A 218 2.04 -2.72 -14.67
C LEU A 218 1.26 -3.78 -15.47
N LEU A 219 -0.03 -3.55 -15.64
CA LEU A 219 -0.89 -4.31 -16.55
C LEU A 219 -1.22 -3.39 -17.72
N ILE A 220 -0.70 -3.70 -18.89
CA ILE A 220 -0.79 -2.86 -20.09
C ILE A 220 -1.74 -3.53 -21.07
N PHE A 221 -2.78 -2.83 -21.49
CA PHE A 221 -3.78 -3.35 -22.42
C PHE A 221 -3.56 -2.80 -23.83
N VAL A 222 -3.97 -3.56 -24.84
CA VAL A 222 -3.87 -3.16 -26.28
C VAL A 222 -4.51 -1.80 -26.53
N SER A 223 -5.54 -1.43 -25.77
CA SER A 223 -6.25 -0.15 -25.86
C SER A 223 -5.45 1.08 -25.39
N GLY A 224 -4.30 0.90 -24.74
CA GLY A 224 -3.55 1.98 -24.11
C GLY A 224 -3.93 2.25 -22.65
N LYS A 225 -4.91 1.52 -22.11
CA LYS A 225 -5.20 1.54 -20.66
C LYS A 225 -4.10 0.81 -19.91
N ILE A 226 -3.72 1.37 -18.75
CA ILE A 226 -2.66 0.82 -17.89
C ILE A 226 -3.16 0.82 -16.45
N VAL A 227 -2.88 -0.28 -15.75
CA VAL A 227 -3.05 -0.38 -14.29
C VAL A 227 -1.67 -0.57 -13.65
N LEU A 228 -1.36 0.22 -12.63
CA LEU A 228 -0.12 0.16 -11.86
C LEU A 228 -0.43 -0.30 -10.44
N THR A 229 0.30 -1.28 -9.92
CA THR A 229 0.11 -1.82 -8.56
C THR A 229 1.44 -2.22 -7.93
N GLY A 230 1.46 -2.33 -6.60
CA GLY A 230 2.65 -2.69 -5.82
C GLY A 230 3.33 -1.49 -5.15
N ALA A 231 2.85 -0.27 -5.40
CA ALA A 231 3.39 0.95 -4.79
C ALA A 231 2.98 1.06 -3.32
N LYS A 232 3.86 1.62 -2.49
CA LYS A 232 3.56 2.00 -1.11
C LYS A 232 3.36 3.51 -0.96
N VAL A 233 3.94 4.29 -1.86
CA VAL A 233 3.79 5.75 -1.92
C VAL A 233 3.33 6.15 -3.33
N ARG A 234 2.53 7.21 -3.44
CA ARG A 234 1.93 7.62 -4.72
C ARG A 234 2.99 8.06 -5.74
N GLU A 235 4.12 8.58 -5.27
CA GLU A 235 5.23 9.03 -6.10
C GLU A 235 5.83 7.88 -6.92
N GLU A 236 5.83 6.65 -6.40
CA GLU A 236 6.27 5.47 -7.14
C GLU A 236 5.38 5.18 -8.36
N ILE A 237 4.07 5.46 -8.27
CA ILE A 237 3.14 5.31 -9.40
C ILE A 237 3.47 6.32 -10.48
N TYR A 238 3.69 7.58 -10.10
CA TYR A 238 4.03 8.65 -11.06
C TYR A 238 5.39 8.41 -11.71
N GLN A 239 6.39 8.05 -10.93
CA GLN A 239 7.72 7.72 -11.45
C GLN A 239 7.69 6.50 -12.38
N ALA A 240 6.98 5.43 -12.01
CA ALA A 240 6.85 4.25 -12.86
C ALA A 240 6.16 4.59 -14.19
N PHE A 241 5.15 5.46 -14.15
CA PHE A 241 4.47 5.89 -15.37
C PHE A 241 5.37 6.72 -16.29
N GLU A 242 6.10 7.70 -15.74
CA GLU A 242 7.02 8.54 -16.52
C GLU A 242 8.16 7.71 -17.15
N LEU A 243 8.63 6.67 -16.48
CA LEU A 243 9.66 5.76 -17.02
C LEU A 243 9.14 4.87 -18.16
N ILE A 244 7.90 4.38 -18.05
CA ILE A 244 7.35 3.46 -19.06
C ILE A 244 6.75 4.20 -20.27
N TYR A 245 6.22 5.41 -20.09
CA TYR A 245 5.56 6.16 -21.15
C TYR A 245 6.35 6.30 -22.47
N PRO A 246 7.65 6.67 -22.47
CA PRO A 246 8.43 6.73 -23.72
C PRO A 246 8.57 5.35 -24.38
N VAL A 247 8.77 4.29 -23.58
CA VAL A 247 8.83 2.92 -24.09
C VAL A 247 7.53 2.55 -24.79
N LEU A 248 6.37 2.87 -24.20
CA LEU A 248 5.08 2.56 -24.81
C LEU A 248 4.82 3.36 -26.10
N SER A 249 5.35 4.58 -26.16
CA SER A 249 5.23 5.44 -27.35
C SER A 249 5.93 4.83 -28.56
N ASP A 250 7.07 4.15 -28.38
CA ASP A 250 7.78 3.43 -29.44
C ASP A 250 6.96 2.25 -30.02
N PHE A 251 6.00 1.73 -29.25
CA PHE A 251 5.14 0.60 -29.65
C PHE A 251 3.71 1.03 -30.02
N ARG A 252 3.48 2.32 -30.26
CA ARG A 252 2.19 2.81 -30.76
C ARG A 252 1.83 2.12 -32.06
N LYS A 253 0.63 1.54 -32.13
CA LYS A 253 0.08 1.05 -33.41
C LYS A 253 -0.28 2.26 -34.27
N THR A 254 0.33 2.33 -35.45
CA THR A 254 -0.06 3.23 -36.54
C THR A 254 -1.38 2.81 -37.14
#